data_AF-A0A371X328-F1
#
_entry.id   AF-A0A371X328-F1
#
_cell.length_a   1.000
_cell.length_b   1.000
_cell.length_c   1.000
_cell.angle_alpha   90.00
_cell.angle_beta   90.00
_cell.angle_gamma   90.00
#
_symmetry.space_group_name_H-M   'P 1'
#
loop_
_entity.id
_entity.type
_entity.pdbx_description
1 polymer ?
#
loop_
_entity_poly.entity_id
_entity_poly.type
_entity_poly.pdbx_seq_one_letter_code
_entity_poly.pdbx_strand_id
1 'polypeptide(L)'
;MSEILATSRNGTGTSPGMPAPGSWTQPDFSIQPEEGAGRSAEDYADWRELGPRVIEVAEAQGWTKAETARRIGMPEGTFHQWLFGRYAGRYDGMNTKVRTFLSSIEEMEELTASIPSSPPFVKLRISMEIMDLLAAAQAMKTLVLVSAEAGMGKTVASKQYAAVRSNVFIATMSEDTRTAPAMLSEIAETLDVHQPNMRQIVRSIGKKLARTENTLLVIDEAQNLGDSAINQLRHFVDVYGVGVAIMANSEVYDRFGKNWMNNRHMGQLSSRIFKRMRKTTPTIPDIEAFLGAWKITEKDQVRFLTGVGKKPGALRQIDMTIRLAKMMALGSGREITLADLKAAWTNRDVEGA
;
A
#
# COMPACT_ATOMS: atom_id res chain seq x y z
N MET A 1 -3.62 -4.87 -52.18
CA MET A 1 -5.03 -4.44 -52.17
C MET A 1 -5.68 -5.14 -50.97
N SER A 2 -5.57 -4.54 -49.76
CA SER A 2 -6.55 -3.58 -49.16
C SER A 2 -7.75 -4.37 -48.60
N GLU A 3 -8.23 -4.31 -47.34
CA GLU A 3 -8.25 -3.39 -46.17
C GLU A 3 -8.45 -4.26 -44.89
N ILE A 4 -7.84 -4.00 -43.72
CA ILE A 4 -8.25 -3.13 -42.59
C ILE A 4 -9.67 -3.35 -42.03
N LEU A 5 -9.76 -3.79 -40.75
CA LEU A 5 -10.59 -3.24 -39.64
C LEU A 5 -10.44 -4.16 -38.41
N ALA A 6 -9.54 -3.84 -37.48
CA ALA A 6 -9.77 -3.04 -36.27
C ALA A 6 -10.46 -3.81 -35.13
N THR A 7 -9.63 -4.37 -34.26
CA THR A 7 -10.02 -5.01 -32.99
C THR A 7 -10.41 -3.93 -31.99
N SER A 8 -11.69 -3.90 -31.63
CA SER A 8 -12.24 -3.08 -30.55
C SER A 8 -11.62 -3.49 -29.20
N ARG A 9 -10.82 -2.60 -28.61
CA ARG A 9 -10.58 -2.55 -27.16
C ARG A 9 -11.51 -1.46 -26.62
N ASN A 10 -12.52 -1.86 -25.85
CA ASN A 10 -13.30 -0.94 -25.03
C ASN A 10 -13.48 -1.55 -23.64
N GLY A 11 -13.19 -0.75 -22.60
CA GLY A 11 -13.66 -1.02 -21.25
C GLY A 11 -12.62 -0.97 -20.13
N THR A 12 -11.76 0.06 -20.06
CA THR A 12 -11.20 0.45 -18.75
C THR A 12 -12.09 1.55 -18.18
N GLY A 13 -12.87 1.18 -17.16
CA GLY A 13 -13.62 2.13 -16.36
C GLY A 13 -12.66 3.17 -15.78
N THR A 14 -12.90 4.43 -16.13
CA THR A 14 -12.28 5.59 -15.49
C THR A 14 -12.70 5.61 -14.02
N SER A 15 -11.73 5.47 -13.12
CA SER A 15 -11.93 5.80 -11.71
C SER A 15 -12.43 7.24 -11.58
N PRO A 16 -13.37 7.54 -10.67
CA PRO A 16 -13.89 8.89 -10.51
C PRO A 16 -12.76 9.79 -10.01
N GLY A 17 -12.29 10.72 -10.86
CA GLY A 17 -11.31 11.73 -10.49
C GLY A 17 -10.03 11.78 -11.33
N MET A 18 -9.76 10.80 -12.20
CA MET A 18 -8.65 10.93 -13.15
C MET A 18 -9.05 11.84 -14.33
N PRO A 19 -8.28 12.90 -14.61
CA PRO A 19 -8.51 13.72 -15.80
C PRO A 19 -8.37 12.85 -17.06
N ALA A 20 -9.24 13.06 -18.05
CA ALA A 20 -9.17 12.33 -19.31
C ALA A 20 -7.84 12.61 -20.03
N PRO A 21 -7.24 11.62 -20.73
CA PRO A 21 -6.06 11.84 -21.57
C PRO A 21 -6.34 12.98 -22.58
N GLY A 22 -5.46 13.99 -22.66
CA GLY A 22 -5.64 15.16 -23.52
C GLY A 22 -6.50 16.30 -22.93
N SER A 23 -6.73 16.30 -21.62
CA SER A 23 -7.41 17.40 -20.90
C SER A 23 -6.54 18.64 -20.69
N TRP A 24 -5.24 18.53 -20.92
CA TRP A 24 -4.29 19.64 -20.80
C TRP A 24 -4.10 20.34 -22.14
N THR A 25 -4.44 21.63 -22.18
CA THR A 25 -4.16 22.50 -23.33
C THR A 25 -2.67 22.86 -23.34
N GLN A 26 -2.00 22.59 -24.45
CA GLN A 26 -0.59 22.96 -24.64
C GLN A 26 -0.42 24.48 -24.66
N PRO A 27 0.71 25.02 -24.15
CA PRO A 27 1.00 26.44 -24.23
C PRO A 27 1.10 26.90 -25.69
N ASP A 28 0.56 28.08 -25.98
CA ASP A 28 0.79 28.73 -27.27
C ASP A 28 2.11 29.52 -27.21
N PHE A 29 3.14 28.98 -27.86
CA PHE A 29 4.47 29.59 -27.90
C PHE A 29 4.64 30.68 -28.97
N SER A 30 3.59 30.98 -29.74
CA SER A 30 3.59 32.10 -30.69
C SER A 30 3.54 33.47 -30.01
N ILE A 31 3.18 33.49 -28.71
CA ILE A 31 3.20 34.69 -27.88
C ILE A 31 4.65 35.08 -27.57
N GLN A 32 5.06 36.27 -27.99
CA GLN A 32 6.32 36.89 -27.58
C GLN A 32 6.06 37.74 -26.32
N PRO A 33 6.44 37.28 -25.12
CA PRO A 33 6.08 38.00 -23.92
C PRO A 33 7.09 39.16 -23.70
N GLU A 34 6.60 40.30 -23.19
CA GLU A 34 7.41 41.53 -23.08
C GLU A 34 8.61 41.36 -22.14
N GLU A 35 9.80 41.71 -22.62
CA GLU A 35 11.04 41.65 -21.85
C GLU A 35 11.02 42.60 -20.64
N GLY A 36 11.62 42.16 -19.54
CA GLY A 36 11.69 42.92 -18.30
C GLY A 36 12.52 42.21 -17.22
N ALA A 37 12.53 42.75 -16.00
CA ALA A 37 13.26 42.14 -14.90
C ALA A 37 12.71 40.72 -14.57
N GLY A 38 13.54 39.69 -14.70
CA GLY A 38 13.15 38.28 -14.57
C GLY A 38 12.29 37.75 -15.73
N ARG A 39 12.38 38.41 -16.89
CA ARG A 39 11.69 38.14 -18.15
C ARG A 39 12.67 38.31 -19.32
N SER A 40 13.85 37.71 -19.21
CA SER A 40 14.86 37.72 -20.26
C SER A 40 14.53 36.70 -21.36
N ALA A 41 15.22 36.79 -22.50
CA ALA A 41 15.13 35.77 -23.54
C ALA A 41 15.47 34.35 -23.04
N GLU A 42 16.40 34.24 -22.07
CA GLU A 42 16.77 32.98 -21.41
C GLU A 42 15.63 32.45 -20.53
N ASP A 43 14.99 33.32 -19.74
CA ASP A 43 13.82 32.94 -18.92
C ASP A 43 12.65 32.42 -19.79
N TYR A 44 12.47 32.99 -20.98
CA TYR A 44 11.47 32.50 -21.93
C TYR A 44 11.88 31.22 -22.65
N ALA A 45 13.17 30.99 -22.87
CA ALA A 45 13.67 29.72 -23.38
C ALA A 45 13.43 28.59 -22.36
N ASP A 46 13.78 28.84 -21.10
CA ASP A 46 13.49 27.95 -19.96
C ASP A 46 12.01 27.62 -19.85
N TRP A 47 11.14 28.63 -19.91
CA TRP A 47 9.69 28.40 -19.86
C TRP A 47 9.18 27.52 -21.01
N ARG A 48 9.68 27.72 -22.24
CA ARG A 48 9.33 26.90 -23.40
C ARG A 48 9.74 25.44 -23.25
N GLU A 49 10.83 25.18 -22.52
CA GLU A 49 11.26 23.83 -22.18
C GLU A 49 10.41 23.22 -21.05
N LEU A 50 10.18 23.98 -19.98
CA LEU A 50 9.54 23.50 -18.75
C LEU A 50 8.03 23.30 -18.90
N GLY A 51 7.34 24.16 -19.65
CA GLY A 51 5.88 24.13 -19.82
C GLY A 51 5.35 22.77 -20.31
N PRO A 52 5.86 22.24 -21.43
CA PRO A 52 5.45 20.92 -21.94
C PRO A 52 5.78 19.78 -20.98
N ARG A 53 6.96 19.80 -20.34
CA ARG A 53 7.40 18.76 -19.40
C ARG A 53 6.48 18.64 -18.20
N VAL A 54 6.02 19.76 -17.62
CA VAL A 54 5.05 19.75 -16.51
C VAL A 54 3.72 19.14 -16.95
N ILE A 55 3.26 19.41 -18.17
CA ILE A 55 2.02 18.85 -18.69
C ILE A 55 2.15 17.32 -18.83
N GLU A 56 3.24 16.86 -19.43
CA GLU A 56 3.51 15.43 -19.62
C GLU A 56 3.49 14.67 -18.28
N VAL A 57 4.21 15.18 -17.28
CA VAL A 57 4.23 14.59 -15.94
C VAL A 57 2.84 14.62 -15.29
N ALA A 58 2.12 15.74 -15.38
CA ALA A 58 0.79 15.84 -14.80
C ALA A 58 -0.22 14.89 -15.46
N GLU A 59 -0.14 14.69 -16.78
CA GLU A 59 -0.98 13.73 -17.50
C GLU A 59 -0.62 12.29 -17.14
N ALA A 60 0.67 11.93 -17.10
CA ALA A 60 1.14 10.60 -16.72
C ALA A 60 0.69 10.21 -15.31
N GLN A 61 0.64 11.18 -14.39
CA GLN A 61 0.26 10.98 -12.99
C GLN A 61 -1.24 11.21 -12.72
N GLY A 62 -2.01 11.60 -13.73
CA GLY A 62 -3.45 11.90 -13.60
C GLY A 62 -3.74 13.09 -12.67
N TRP A 63 -2.86 14.08 -12.61
CA TRP A 63 -3.04 15.26 -11.78
C TRP A 63 -3.88 16.33 -12.47
N THR A 64 -4.72 17.01 -11.69
CA THR A 64 -5.44 18.21 -12.16
C THR A 64 -4.52 19.43 -12.18
N LYS A 65 -4.92 20.51 -12.85
CA LYS A 65 -4.18 21.78 -12.86
C LYS A 65 -3.99 22.34 -11.44
N ALA A 66 -5.04 22.30 -10.62
CA ALA A 66 -4.99 22.74 -9.23
C ALA A 66 -4.01 21.90 -8.40
N GLU A 67 -4.02 20.58 -8.58
CA GLU A 67 -3.09 19.69 -7.89
C GLU A 67 -1.64 19.92 -8.32
N THR A 68 -1.41 20.09 -9.62
CA THR A 68 -0.09 20.34 -10.19
C THR A 68 0.50 21.67 -9.67
N ALA A 69 -0.30 22.74 -9.65
CA ALA A 69 0.11 24.03 -9.10
C ALA A 69 0.49 23.93 -7.61
N ARG A 70 -0.33 23.20 -6.83
CA ARG A 70 -0.07 22.95 -5.40
C ARG A 70 1.24 22.20 -5.18
N ARG A 71 1.51 21.16 -5.99
CA ARG A 71 2.76 20.36 -5.91
C ARG A 71 4.00 21.17 -6.26
N ILE A 72 3.91 22.07 -7.24
CA ILE A 72 5.01 22.98 -7.61
C ILE A 72 5.23 24.08 -6.55
N GLY A 73 4.24 24.34 -5.69
CA GLY A 73 4.27 25.46 -4.73
C GLY A 73 3.97 26.80 -5.39
N MET A 74 3.03 26.79 -6.35
CA MET A 74 2.53 27.97 -7.05
C MET A 74 1.02 28.15 -6.77
N PRO A 75 0.54 29.40 -6.57
CA PRO A 75 -0.89 29.67 -6.63
C PRO A 75 -1.47 29.25 -7.99
N GLU A 76 -2.67 28.65 -8.00
CA GLU A 76 -3.27 28.09 -9.23
C GLU A 76 -3.39 29.12 -10.36
N GLY A 77 -3.84 30.35 -10.04
CA GLY A 77 -3.91 31.43 -11.02
C GLY A 77 -2.54 31.84 -11.58
N THR A 78 -1.49 31.82 -10.74
CA THR A 78 -0.11 32.10 -11.16
C THR A 78 0.43 31.00 -12.06
N PHE A 79 0.21 29.73 -11.71
CA PHE A 79 0.59 28.59 -12.54
C PHE A 79 -0.10 28.62 -13.90
N HIS A 80 -1.41 28.89 -13.93
CA HIS A 80 -2.15 29.02 -15.19
C HIS A 80 -1.59 30.15 -16.07
N GLN A 81 -1.35 31.33 -15.50
CA GLN A 81 -0.77 32.45 -16.25
C GLN A 81 0.64 32.15 -16.75
N TRP A 82 1.48 31.52 -15.93
CA TRP A 82 2.84 31.13 -16.30
C TRP A 82 2.81 30.09 -17.42
N LEU A 83 1.98 29.05 -17.29
CA LEU A 83 1.87 27.97 -18.27
C LEU A 83 1.53 28.49 -19.67
N PHE A 84 0.61 29.46 -19.78
CA PHE A 84 0.17 30.01 -21.06
C PHE A 84 0.93 31.28 -21.51
N GLY A 85 2.06 31.62 -20.88
CA GLY A 85 2.86 32.77 -21.30
C GLY A 85 2.25 34.14 -20.96
N ARG A 86 1.20 34.18 -20.11
CA ARG A 86 0.43 35.39 -19.75
C ARG A 86 0.82 35.98 -18.39
N TYR A 87 1.83 35.41 -17.74
CA TYR A 87 2.27 35.89 -16.43
C TYR A 87 3.07 37.18 -16.57
N ALA A 88 2.60 38.27 -15.94
CA ALA A 88 3.29 39.56 -15.96
C ALA A 88 4.43 39.68 -14.94
N GLY A 89 4.59 38.67 -14.07
CA GLY A 89 5.60 38.64 -13.01
C GLY A 89 6.94 38.10 -13.48
N ARG A 90 7.72 37.63 -12.50
CA ARG A 90 9.09 37.11 -12.67
C ARG A 90 9.09 35.63 -13.08
N TYR A 91 9.52 35.35 -14.31
CA TYR A 91 9.65 33.97 -14.83
C TYR A 91 10.83 33.24 -14.21
N ASP A 92 11.96 33.89 -13.98
CA ASP A 92 13.14 33.28 -13.36
C ASP A 92 12.81 32.52 -12.05
N GLY A 93 12.03 33.14 -11.17
CA GLY A 93 11.59 32.53 -9.92
C GLY A 93 10.59 31.37 -10.12
N MET A 94 9.69 31.48 -11.10
CA MET A 94 8.71 30.42 -11.38
C MET A 94 9.35 29.23 -12.10
N ASN A 95 10.21 29.49 -13.07
CA ASN A 95 11.01 28.49 -13.78
C ASN A 95 11.88 27.71 -12.80
N THR A 96 12.49 28.38 -11.82
CA THR A 96 13.25 27.70 -10.76
C THR A 96 12.39 26.71 -9.97
N LYS A 97 11.19 27.12 -9.52
CA LYS A 97 10.27 26.23 -8.81
C LYS A 97 9.86 25.02 -9.64
N VAL A 98 9.49 25.28 -10.90
CA VAL A 98 9.07 24.23 -11.83
C VAL A 98 10.22 23.27 -12.12
N ARG A 99 11.43 23.78 -12.35
CA ARG A 99 12.62 22.96 -12.58
C ARG A 99 12.93 22.08 -11.36
N THR A 100 12.98 22.64 -10.16
CA THR A 100 13.21 21.86 -8.93
C THR A 100 12.15 20.77 -8.75
N PHE A 101 10.89 21.08 -9.04
CA PHE A 101 9.81 20.09 -9.00
C PHE A 101 10.03 18.95 -10.00
N LEU A 102 10.30 19.27 -11.28
CA LEU A 102 10.55 18.26 -12.30
C LEU A 102 11.78 17.41 -11.99
N SER A 103 12.90 18.04 -11.60
CA SER A 103 14.10 17.32 -11.19
C SER A 103 13.84 16.40 -9.99
N SER A 104 13.05 16.82 -9.01
CA SER A 104 12.70 15.96 -7.87
C SER A 104 11.87 14.73 -8.28
N ILE A 105 11.04 14.85 -9.32
CA ILE A 105 10.28 13.72 -9.87
C ILE A 105 11.22 12.79 -10.63
N GLU A 106 12.07 13.33 -11.50
CA GLU A 106 13.05 12.55 -12.27
C GLU A 106 14.02 11.80 -11.35
N GLU A 107 14.58 12.48 -10.33
CA GLU A 107 15.43 11.85 -9.32
C GLU A 107 14.69 10.72 -8.58
N MET A 108 13.41 10.92 -8.23
CA MET A 108 12.60 9.90 -7.57
C MET A 108 12.22 8.75 -8.50
N GLU A 109 11.98 9.01 -9.78
CA GLU A 109 11.70 7.99 -10.80
C GLU A 109 12.95 7.17 -11.11
N GLU A 110 14.10 7.81 -11.27
CA GLU A 110 15.40 7.14 -11.42
C GLU A 110 15.73 6.31 -10.18
N LEU A 111 15.52 6.85 -8.98
CA LEU A 111 15.67 6.12 -7.72
C LEU A 111 14.69 4.93 -7.66
N THR A 112 13.44 5.11 -8.06
CA THR A 112 12.43 4.03 -8.01
C THR A 112 12.70 2.95 -9.06
N ALA A 113 13.13 3.32 -10.26
CA ALA A 113 13.51 2.41 -11.33
C ALA A 113 14.78 1.61 -10.98
N SER A 114 15.68 2.22 -10.21
CA SER A 114 16.90 1.58 -9.71
C SER A 114 16.68 0.75 -8.45
N ILE A 115 15.62 0.99 -7.67
CA ILE A 115 15.26 0.15 -6.52
C ILE A 115 14.84 -1.23 -7.01
N PRO A 116 15.53 -2.30 -6.60
CA PRO A 116 15.09 -3.66 -6.88
C PRO A 116 13.72 -3.91 -6.26
N SER A 117 12.76 -4.27 -7.09
CA SER A 117 11.42 -4.62 -6.63
C SER A 117 11.44 -5.96 -5.92
N SER A 118 10.73 -6.04 -4.77
CA SER A 118 10.43 -7.32 -4.16
C SER A 118 9.59 -8.17 -5.10
N PRO A 119 9.74 -9.50 -5.05
CA PRO A 119 8.76 -10.39 -5.65
C PRO A 119 7.34 -10.01 -5.16
N PRO A 120 6.37 -9.82 -6.06
CA PRO A 120 5.07 -9.23 -5.71
C PRO A 120 4.27 -10.10 -4.73
N PHE A 121 4.33 -11.42 -4.90
CA PHE A 121 3.82 -12.39 -3.93
C PHE A 121 4.66 -13.68 -4.03
N VAL A 122 5.15 -14.16 -2.89
CA VAL A 122 5.83 -15.45 -2.80
C VAL A 122 4.88 -16.47 -2.18
N LYS A 123 4.72 -17.60 -2.86
CA LYS A 123 3.96 -18.76 -2.36
C LYS A 123 4.78 -19.45 -1.27
N LEU A 124 4.56 -19.01 -0.04
CA LEU A 124 5.15 -19.57 1.17
C LEU A 124 4.13 -20.47 1.85
N ARG A 125 4.59 -21.45 2.63
CA ARG A 125 3.71 -22.30 3.42
C ARG A 125 2.85 -21.46 4.37
N ILE A 126 3.44 -20.46 5.01
CA ILE A 126 2.69 -19.55 5.88
C ILE A 126 1.64 -18.73 5.11
N SER A 127 1.96 -18.22 3.91
CA SER A 127 0.98 -17.44 3.15
C SER A 127 -0.17 -18.32 2.65
N MET A 128 0.12 -19.56 2.23
CA MET A 128 -0.92 -20.54 1.88
C MET A 128 -1.80 -20.90 3.07
N GLU A 129 -1.22 -21.16 4.25
CA GLU A 129 -2.00 -21.47 5.46
C GLU A 129 -2.92 -20.31 5.87
N ILE A 130 -2.49 -19.06 5.70
CA ILE A 130 -3.34 -17.88 5.89
C ILE A 130 -4.46 -17.86 4.86
N MET A 131 -4.16 -18.03 3.57
CA MET A 131 -5.17 -18.03 2.50
C MET A 131 -6.22 -19.13 2.70
N ASP A 132 -5.83 -20.31 3.17
CA ASP A 132 -6.74 -21.41 3.48
C ASP A 132 -7.68 -21.07 4.65
N LEU A 133 -7.19 -20.35 5.66
CA LEU A 133 -8.03 -19.87 6.76
C LEU A 133 -9.01 -18.77 6.32
N LEU A 134 -8.56 -17.86 5.46
CA LEU A 134 -9.45 -16.85 4.85
C LEU A 134 -10.54 -17.53 4.02
N ALA A 135 -10.18 -18.54 3.23
CA ALA A 135 -11.13 -19.34 2.46
C ALA A 135 -12.14 -20.07 3.34
N ALA A 136 -11.68 -20.71 4.42
CA ALA A 136 -12.57 -21.35 5.38
C ALA A 136 -13.54 -20.35 6.03
N ALA A 137 -13.04 -19.20 6.47
CA ALA A 137 -13.87 -18.14 7.05
C ALA A 137 -14.94 -17.65 6.07
N GLN A 138 -14.56 -17.40 4.82
CA GLN A 138 -15.45 -16.93 3.77
C GLN A 138 -16.53 -17.96 3.40
N ALA A 139 -16.14 -19.21 3.19
CA ALA A 139 -17.04 -20.26 2.72
C ALA A 139 -17.98 -20.78 3.83
N MET A 140 -17.46 -20.92 5.05
CA MET A 140 -18.21 -21.48 6.17
C MET A 140 -18.94 -20.40 6.98
N LYS A 141 -18.74 -19.12 6.65
CA LYS A 141 -19.31 -17.98 7.39
C LYS A 141 -18.92 -18.05 8.87
N THR A 142 -17.64 -18.30 9.14
CA THR A 142 -17.08 -18.48 10.49
C THR A 142 -16.08 -17.39 10.84
N LEU A 143 -15.73 -17.31 12.13
CA LEU A 143 -14.66 -16.46 12.62
C LEU A 143 -13.33 -17.23 12.70
N VAL A 144 -12.25 -16.68 12.15
CA VAL A 144 -10.88 -17.22 12.29
C VAL A 144 -9.95 -16.19 12.91
N LEU A 145 -8.93 -16.67 13.63
CA LEU A 145 -7.87 -15.84 14.19
C LEU A 145 -6.52 -16.24 13.60
N VAL A 146 -5.90 -15.32 12.88
CA VAL A 146 -4.56 -15.45 12.31
C VAL A 146 -3.62 -14.55 13.11
N SER A 147 -2.79 -15.18 13.92
CA SER A 147 -1.79 -14.50 14.72
C SER A 147 -0.40 -14.82 14.21
N ALA A 148 0.30 -13.83 13.68
CA ALA A 148 1.68 -14.00 13.25
C ALA A 148 2.50 -12.74 13.54
N GLU A 149 3.78 -12.92 13.86
CA GLU A 149 4.66 -11.79 14.17
C GLU A 149 4.85 -10.80 13.01
N ALA A 150 5.35 -9.61 13.33
CA ALA A 150 5.63 -8.59 12.34
C ALA A 150 6.57 -9.13 11.24
N GLY A 151 6.25 -8.81 9.99
CA GLY A 151 7.05 -9.24 8.83
C GLY A 151 6.90 -10.71 8.42
N MET A 152 5.87 -11.40 8.91
CA MET A 152 5.52 -12.77 8.51
C MET A 152 4.63 -12.87 7.25
N GLY A 153 4.31 -11.74 6.62
CA GLY A 153 3.54 -11.70 5.37
C GLY A 153 2.01 -11.74 5.52
N LYS A 154 1.47 -11.47 6.72
CA LYS A 154 0.01 -11.40 7.00
C LYS A 154 -0.74 -10.51 6.00
N THR A 155 -0.45 -9.22 6.00
CA THR A 155 -1.06 -8.21 5.12
C THR A 155 -0.88 -8.54 3.64
N VAL A 156 0.28 -9.11 3.27
CA VAL A 156 0.55 -9.48 1.87
C VAL A 156 -0.34 -10.66 1.46
N ALA A 157 -0.50 -11.67 2.32
CA ALA A 157 -1.37 -12.81 2.05
C ALA A 157 -2.86 -12.41 1.98
N SER A 158 -3.34 -11.51 2.84
CA SER A 158 -4.73 -11.03 2.79
C SER A 158 -5.02 -10.19 1.55
N LYS A 159 -4.11 -9.28 1.19
CA LYS A 159 -4.20 -8.52 -0.07
C LYS A 159 -4.19 -9.42 -1.29
N GLN A 160 -3.29 -10.42 -1.33
CA GLN A 160 -3.25 -11.40 -2.40
C GLN A 160 -4.57 -12.19 -2.49
N TYR A 161 -5.15 -12.56 -1.34
CA TYR A 161 -6.43 -13.26 -1.28
C TYR A 161 -7.56 -12.39 -1.85
N ALA A 162 -7.66 -11.13 -1.44
CA ALA A 162 -8.65 -10.19 -1.95
C ALA A 162 -8.48 -9.87 -3.45
N ALA A 163 -7.24 -9.92 -3.97
CA ALA A 163 -6.97 -9.73 -5.39
C ALA A 163 -7.49 -10.89 -6.26
N VAL A 164 -7.59 -12.11 -5.71
CA VAL A 164 -7.99 -13.32 -6.45
C VAL A 164 -9.36 -13.88 -6.05
N ARG A 165 -10.04 -13.26 -5.08
CA ARG A 165 -11.37 -13.65 -4.60
C ARG A 165 -12.27 -12.42 -4.50
N SER A 166 -13.51 -12.57 -4.97
CA SER A 166 -14.54 -11.54 -4.82
C SER A 166 -15.05 -11.44 -3.39
N ASN A 167 -15.70 -10.30 -3.07
CA ASN A 167 -16.39 -10.05 -1.81
C ASN A 167 -15.48 -10.15 -0.56
N VAL A 168 -14.22 -9.75 -0.71
CA VAL A 168 -13.26 -9.65 0.40
C VAL A 168 -13.01 -8.19 0.69
N PHE A 169 -13.28 -7.77 1.92
CA PHE A 169 -13.05 -6.41 2.40
C PHE A 169 -11.99 -6.45 3.49
N ILE A 170 -10.98 -5.59 3.38
CA ILE A 170 -9.86 -5.51 4.32
C ILE A 170 -9.89 -4.14 4.99
N ALA A 171 -10.20 -4.12 6.29
CA ALA A 171 -10.09 -2.93 7.12
C ALA A 171 -8.79 -3.02 7.94
N THR A 172 -7.93 -2.00 7.86
CA THR A 172 -6.62 -2.00 8.54
C THR A 172 -6.70 -1.13 9.78
N MET A 173 -6.51 -1.72 10.96
CA MET A 173 -6.70 -1.03 12.23
C MET A 173 -5.45 -0.25 12.63
N SER A 174 -5.63 0.95 13.17
CA SER A 174 -4.59 1.79 13.79
C SER A 174 -4.89 2.04 15.27
N GLU A 175 -3.98 2.71 15.99
CA GLU A 175 -4.22 3.11 17.39
C GLU A 175 -5.51 3.95 17.56
N ASP A 176 -5.87 4.75 16.55
CA ASP A 176 -7.09 5.56 16.55
C ASP A 176 -8.36 4.71 16.50
N THR A 177 -8.27 3.49 15.96
CA THR A 177 -9.39 2.55 15.83
C THR A 177 -9.63 1.70 17.09
N ARG A 178 -8.91 1.96 18.19
CA ARG A 178 -8.90 1.09 19.38
C ARG A 178 -10.26 0.78 20.00
N THR A 179 -11.23 1.68 19.88
CA THR A 179 -12.58 1.52 20.44
C THR A 179 -13.57 0.97 19.41
N ALA A 180 -14.63 0.30 19.87
CA ALA A 180 -15.63 -0.27 18.97
C ALA A 180 -16.25 0.77 18.01
N PRO A 181 -16.64 2.00 18.44
CA PRO A 181 -17.15 3.02 17.51
C PRO A 181 -16.13 3.43 16.46
N ALA A 182 -14.85 3.62 16.83
CA ALA A 182 -13.80 4.02 15.89
C ALA A 182 -13.50 2.92 14.88
N MET A 183 -13.37 1.67 15.34
CA MET A 183 -13.25 0.49 14.48
C MET A 183 -14.44 0.38 13.50
N LEU A 184 -15.66 0.64 13.96
CA LEU A 184 -16.85 0.58 13.10
C LEU A 184 -16.84 1.69 12.04
N SER A 185 -16.37 2.89 12.37
CA SER A 185 -16.18 3.96 11.37
C SER A 185 -15.19 3.55 10.29
N GLU A 186 -14.05 2.99 10.66
CA GLU A 186 -13.02 2.50 9.72
C GLU A 186 -13.58 1.40 8.80
N ILE A 187 -14.33 0.45 9.36
CA ILE A 187 -15.00 -0.60 8.57
C ILE A 187 -16.06 0.01 7.65
N ALA A 188 -16.80 1.03 8.10
CA ALA A 188 -17.81 1.69 7.29
C ALA A 188 -17.17 2.41 6.10
N GLU A 189 -16.07 3.13 6.31
CA GLU A 189 -15.29 3.79 5.26
C GLU A 189 -14.75 2.77 4.24
N THR A 190 -14.15 1.67 4.71
CA THR A 190 -13.69 0.54 3.87
C THR A 190 -14.79 -0.01 2.96
N LEU A 191 -16.05 0.01 3.43
CA LEU A 191 -17.21 -0.53 2.72
C LEU A 191 -18.01 0.50 1.91
N ASP A 192 -17.55 1.76 1.92
CA ASP A 192 -18.26 2.91 1.36
C ASP A 192 -19.70 3.01 1.95
N VAL A 193 -19.80 2.91 3.28
CA VAL A 193 -21.05 3.00 4.05
C VAL A 193 -21.09 4.33 4.78
N HIS A 194 -21.89 5.26 4.24
CA HIS A 194 -22.14 6.55 4.86
C HIS A 194 -23.31 6.44 5.85
N GLN A 195 -23.03 6.51 7.16
CA GLN A 195 -24.05 6.44 8.21
C GLN A 195 -23.76 7.44 9.34
N PRO A 196 -24.46 8.60 9.37
CA PRO A 196 -24.25 9.64 10.38
C PRO A 196 -24.61 9.18 11.79
N ASN A 197 -25.56 8.24 11.93
CA ASN A 197 -26.00 7.76 13.22
C ASN A 197 -25.20 6.53 13.67
N MET A 198 -24.27 6.73 14.60
CA MET A 198 -23.41 5.67 15.16
C MET A 198 -24.20 4.45 15.70
N ARG A 199 -25.42 4.65 16.21
CA ARG A 199 -26.26 3.52 16.68
C ARG A 199 -26.72 2.61 15.54
N GLN A 200 -26.72 3.10 14.31
CA GLN A 200 -27.13 2.36 13.11
C GLN A 200 -25.95 1.84 12.29
N ILE A 201 -24.71 2.22 12.62
CA ILE A 201 -23.53 1.90 11.80
C ILE A 201 -23.32 0.39 11.69
N VAL A 202 -23.40 -0.34 12.80
CA VAL A 202 -23.25 -1.80 12.85
C VAL A 202 -24.27 -2.47 11.95
N ARG A 203 -25.52 -2.00 12.00
CA ARG A 203 -26.60 -2.53 11.17
C ARG A 203 -26.39 -2.24 9.70
N SER A 204 -25.87 -1.06 9.37
CA SER A 204 -25.62 -0.63 7.99
C SER A 204 -24.48 -1.43 7.37
N ILE A 205 -23.38 -1.61 8.12
CA ILE A 205 -22.24 -2.48 7.77
C ILE A 205 -22.72 -3.91 7.57
N GLY A 206 -23.42 -4.49 8.57
CA GLY A 206 -23.87 -5.87 8.50
C GLY A 206 -24.80 -6.13 7.31
N LYS A 207 -25.75 -5.22 7.05
CA LYS A 207 -26.61 -5.29 5.85
C LYS A 207 -25.81 -5.20 4.56
N LYS A 208 -24.80 -4.33 4.46
CA LYS A 208 -23.93 -4.20 3.28
C LYS A 208 -23.17 -5.50 3.01
N LEU A 209 -22.55 -6.07 4.05
CA LEU A 209 -21.79 -7.31 3.96
C LEU A 209 -22.68 -8.52 3.62
N ALA A 210 -23.91 -8.56 4.14
CA ALA A 210 -24.86 -9.64 3.88
C ALA A 210 -25.55 -9.58 2.51
N ARG A 211 -25.34 -8.51 1.71
CA ARG A 211 -25.96 -8.41 0.36
C ARG A 211 -25.47 -9.49 -0.59
N THR A 212 -24.24 -9.94 -0.38
CA THR A 212 -23.60 -10.92 -1.25
C THR A 212 -23.21 -12.13 -0.43
N GLU A 213 -23.49 -13.32 -0.96
CA GLU A 213 -23.04 -14.56 -0.34
C GLU A 213 -21.52 -14.67 -0.36
N ASN A 214 -20.99 -15.47 0.59
CA ASN A 214 -19.56 -15.71 0.72
C ASN A 214 -18.76 -14.40 0.85
N THR A 215 -19.26 -13.46 1.65
CA THR A 215 -18.53 -12.22 1.97
C THR A 215 -17.56 -12.47 3.12
N LEU A 216 -16.34 -11.94 3.00
CA LEU A 216 -15.29 -11.99 4.02
C LEU A 216 -14.91 -10.57 4.47
N LEU A 217 -14.97 -10.33 5.77
CA LEU A 217 -14.39 -9.16 6.41
C LEU A 217 -13.07 -9.54 7.09
N VAL A 218 -11.97 -8.97 6.60
CA VAL A 218 -10.64 -9.11 7.17
C VAL A 218 -10.33 -7.87 8.00
N ILE A 219 -9.99 -8.07 9.27
CA ILE A 219 -9.51 -7.01 10.16
C ILE A 219 -8.00 -7.19 10.31
N ASP A 220 -7.23 -6.35 9.62
CA ASP A 220 -5.77 -6.34 9.70
C ASP A 220 -5.26 -5.45 10.83
N GLU A 221 -4.08 -5.77 11.35
CA GLU A 221 -3.46 -5.09 12.51
C GLU A 221 -4.37 -5.01 13.76
N ALA A 222 -5.17 -6.05 14.00
CA ALA A 222 -6.16 -6.09 15.06
C ALA A 222 -5.59 -6.02 16.49
N GLN A 223 -4.25 -6.07 16.67
CA GLN A 223 -3.64 -5.77 17.97
C GLN A 223 -3.92 -4.36 18.46
N ASN A 224 -4.21 -3.42 17.54
CA ASN A 224 -4.57 -2.06 17.89
C ASN A 224 -5.97 -1.95 18.51
N LEU A 225 -6.77 -3.03 18.46
CA LEU A 225 -8.13 -3.06 19.00
C LEU A 225 -8.16 -3.45 20.49
N GLY A 226 -9.03 -2.78 21.24
CA GLY A 226 -9.43 -3.19 22.57
C GLY A 226 -10.35 -4.41 22.55
N ASP A 227 -10.42 -5.13 23.66
CA ASP A 227 -11.17 -6.40 23.79
C ASP A 227 -12.65 -6.27 23.43
N SER A 228 -13.28 -5.13 23.77
CA SER A 228 -14.69 -4.87 23.43
C SER A 228 -14.91 -4.69 21.92
N ALA A 229 -13.96 -4.06 21.22
CA ALA A 229 -13.99 -3.89 19.78
C ALA A 229 -13.81 -5.24 19.06
N ILE A 230 -12.82 -6.04 19.49
CA ILE A 230 -12.61 -7.39 18.95
C ILE A 230 -13.85 -8.27 19.18
N ASN A 231 -14.43 -8.26 20.39
CA ASN A 231 -15.65 -9.02 20.67
C ASN A 231 -16.84 -8.55 19.82
N GLN A 232 -16.94 -7.27 19.46
CA GLN A 232 -18.01 -6.75 18.59
C GLN A 232 -18.00 -7.41 17.20
N LEU A 233 -16.83 -7.84 16.70
CA LEU A 233 -16.71 -8.46 15.36
C LEU A 233 -17.50 -9.77 15.24
N ARG A 234 -17.69 -10.52 16.33
CA ARG A 234 -18.50 -11.75 16.32
C ARG A 234 -19.95 -11.50 15.91
N HIS A 235 -20.44 -10.28 16.13
CA HIS A 235 -21.81 -9.90 15.79
C HIS A 235 -22.08 -10.04 14.27
N PHE A 236 -21.08 -9.80 13.43
CA PHE A 236 -21.23 -9.96 11.97
C PHE A 236 -21.39 -11.42 11.55
N VAL A 237 -20.73 -12.33 12.27
CA VAL A 237 -20.90 -13.77 12.09
C VAL A 237 -22.28 -14.19 12.60
N ASP A 238 -22.58 -13.90 13.88
CA ASP A 238 -23.78 -14.36 14.58
C ASP A 238 -25.09 -13.86 13.95
N VAL A 239 -25.12 -12.62 13.44
CA VAL A 239 -26.36 -11.97 12.98
C VAL A 239 -26.46 -11.88 11.46
N TYR A 240 -25.34 -11.73 10.76
CA TYR A 240 -25.33 -11.46 9.32
C TYR A 240 -24.76 -12.62 8.48
N GLY A 241 -24.22 -13.67 9.11
CA GLY A 241 -23.66 -14.82 8.40
C GLY A 241 -22.49 -14.43 7.50
N VAL A 242 -21.65 -13.51 7.96
CA VAL A 242 -20.47 -13.02 7.23
C VAL A 242 -19.22 -13.70 7.78
N GLY A 243 -18.32 -14.14 6.89
CA GLY A 243 -17.01 -14.65 7.31
C GLY A 243 -16.16 -13.53 7.90
N VAL A 244 -15.48 -13.79 9.03
CA VAL A 244 -14.61 -12.79 9.66
C VAL A 244 -13.23 -13.38 9.91
N ALA A 245 -12.19 -12.68 9.47
CA ALA A 245 -10.80 -13.02 9.78
C ALA A 245 -10.16 -11.91 10.60
N ILE A 246 -9.71 -12.25 11.81
CA ILE A 246 -8.95 -11.34 12.68
C ILE A 246 -7.47 -11.63 12.45
N MET A 247 -6.73 -10.63 11.96
CA MET A 247 -5.28 -10.73 11.70
C MET A 247 -4.52 -9.84 12.67
N ALA A 248 -3.59 -10.42 13.43
CA ALA A 248 -2.90 -9.73 14.50
C ALA A 248 -1.48 -10.26 14.76
N ASN A 249 -0.75 -9.60 15.65
CA ASN A 249 0.48 -10.12 16.27
C ASN A 249 0.17 -11.20 17.35
N SER A 250 1.20 -11.73 18.02
CA SER A 250 1.02 -12.76 19.06
C SER A 250 0.43 -12.25 20.37
N GLU A 251 0.49 -10.94 20.64
CA GLU A 251 -0.10 -10.34 21.84
C GLU A 251 -1.60 -10.59 21.91
N VAL A 252 -2.31 -10.40 20.79
CA VAL A 252 -3.73 -10.70 20.68
C VAL A 252 -4.02 -12.15 21.01
N TYR A 253 -3.22 -13.08 20.48
CA TYR A 253 -3.37 -14.52 20.78
C TYR A 253 -3.20 -14.80 22.28
N ASP A 254 -2.23 -14.16 22.93
CA ASP A 254 -1.99 -14.36 24.36
C ASP A 254 -3.09 -13.73 25.24
N ARG A 255 -3.70 -12.62 24.81
CA ARG A 255 -4.93 -12.07 25.41
C ARG A 255 -6.06 -13.11 25.44
N PHE A 256 -6.18 -13.91 24.38
CA PHE A 256 -7.15 -15.01 24.30
C PHE A 256 -6.80 -16.21 25.18
N GLY A 257 -5.52 -16.43 25.51
CA GLY A 257 -5.06 -17.60 26.25
C GLY A 257 -5.08 -17.42 27.77
N LYS A 258 -4.61 -16.27 28.28
CA LYS A 258 -4.39 -16.07 29.73
C LYS A 258 -5.62 -15.60 30.50
N ASN A 259 -6.57 -14.92 29.86
CA ASN A 259 -7.74 -14.31 30.50
C ASN A 259 -9.09 -14.92 30.04
N TRP A 260 -9.06 -16.13 29.45
CA TRP A 260 -10.22 -16.78 28.84
C TRP A 260 -11.43 -16.97 29.79
N MET A 261 -11.18 -17.35 31.04
CA MET A 261 -12.22 -17.61 32.05
C MET A 261 -12.69 -16.34 32.78
N ASN A 262 -11.85 -15.31 32.87
CA ASN A 262 -12.11 -14.13 33.70
C ASN A 262 -12.61 -12.92 32.90
N ASN A 263 -12.42 -12.91 31.58
CA ASN A 263 -12.87 -11.82 30.70
C ASN A 263 -14.15 -12.23 29.93
N ARG A 264 -15.30 -11.71 30.36
CA ARG A 264 -16.62 -12.00 29.73
C ARG A 264 -16.66 -11.69 28.23
N HIS A 265 -15.96 -10.65 27.76
CA HIS A 265 -15.90 -10.32 26.34
C HIS A 265 -15.12 -11.38 25.56
N MET A 266 -14.02 -11.87 26.13
CA MET A 266 -13.20 -12.88 25.47
C MET A 266 -13.93 -14.22 25.41
N GLY A 267 -14.55 -14.66 26.52
CA GLY A 267 -15.33 -15.91 26.63
C GLY A 267 -16.41 -16.09 25.55
N GLN A 268 -17.06 -14.99 25.16
CA GLN A 268 -18.06 -15.01 24.10
C GLN A 268 -17.42 -15.17 22.72
N LEU A 269 -16.32 -14.49 22.44
CA LEU A 269 -15.68 -14.52 21.13
C LEU A 269 -15.11 -15.89 20.77
N SER A 270 -14.35 -16.56 21.64
CA SER A 270 -13.69 -17.80 21.19
C SER A 270 -14.55 -19.04 21.04
N SER A 271 -15.75 -19.09 21.63
CA SER A 271 -16.71 -20.13 21.25
C SER A 271 -17.15 -20.00 19.78
N ARG A 272 -16.91 -18.85 19.14
CA ARG A 272 -17.17 -18.61 17.71
C ARG A 272 -15.91 -18.71 16.85
N ILE A 273 -14.73 -18.79 17.44
CA ILE A 273 -13.48 -18.97 16.67
C ILE A 273 -13.44 -20.41 16.17
N PHE A 274 -13.59 -20.60 14.86
CA PHE A 274 -13.50 -21.90 14.20
C PHE A 274 -12.09 -22.47 14.25
N LYS A 275 -11.09 -21.65 13.88
CA LYS A 275 -9.68 -22.07 13.89
C LYS A 275 -8.76 -20.91 14.25
N ARG A 276 -7.69 -21.24 14.98
CA ARG A 276 -6.61 -20.31 15.35
C ARG A 276 -5.31 -20.77 14.71
N MET A 277 -4.55 -19.81 14.23
CA MET A 277 -3.18 -19.98 13.78
C MET A 277 -2.29 -19.06 14.59
N ARG A 278 -1.16 -19.59 15.09
CA ARG A 278 -0.11 -18.81 15.74
C ARG A 278 1.23 -19.12 15.08
N LYS A 279 1.94 -18.09 14.60
CA LYS A 279 3.30 -18.22 14.05
C LYS A 279 4.21 -17.10 14.59
N THR A 280 5.26 -17.48 15.30
CA THR A 280 6.21 -16.50 15.87
C THR A 280 7.42 -16.26 14.99
N THR A 281 7.81 -17.24 14.18
CA THR A 281 9.03 -17.21 13.37
C THR A 281 8.78 -17.92 12.06
N PRO A 282 9.33 -17.47 10.92
CA PRO A 282 9.18 -18.16 9.65
C PRO A 282 9.90 -19.50 9.69
N THR A 283 9.37 -20.49 8.96
CA THR A 283 10.04 -21.79 8.85
C THR A 283 11.25 -21.69 7.94
N ILE A 284 12.24 -22.59 8.10
CA ILE A 284 13.41 -22.63 7.20
C ILE A 284 12.97 -22.78 5.72
N PRO A 285 12.02 -23.69 5.38
CA PRO A 285 11.53 -23.77 4.00
C PRO A 285 10.86 -22.48 3.49
N ASP A 286 10.17 -21.72 4.35
CA ASP A 286 9.61 -20.42 3.94
C ASP A 286 10.72 -19.41 3.64
N ILE A 287 11.77 -19.37 4.45
CA ILE A 287 12.93 -18.51 4.22
C ILE A 287 13.60 -18.91 2.89
N GLU A 288 13.88 -20.19 2.69
CA GLU A 288 14.53 -20.70 1.47
C GLU A 288 13.71 -20.37 0.21
N ALA A 289 12.39 -20.57 0.26
CA ALA A 289 11.49 -20.20 -0.84
C ALA A 289 11.50 -18.69 -1.11
N PHE A 290 11.53 -17.87 -0.05
CA PHE A 290 11.62 -16.42 -0.17
C PHE A 290 12.95 -15.97 -0.79
N LEU A 291 14.07 -16.55 -0.37
CA LEU A 291 15.39 -16.29 -0.93
C LEU A 291 15.51 -16.77 -2.39
N GLY A 292 14.91 -17.92 -2.71
CA GLY A 292 14.81 -18.41 -4.08
C GLY A 292 14.06 -17.44 -5.00
N ALA A 293 12.99 -16.81 -4.51
CA ALA A 293 12.27 -15.76 -5.26
C ALA A 293 13.13 -14.51 -5.52
N TRP A 294 14.09 -14.24 -4.63
CA TRP A 294 15.12 -13.20 -4.80
C TRP A 294 16.31 -13.65 -5.66
N LYS A 295 16.32 -14.90 -6.13
CA LYS A 295 17.43 -15.57 -6.84
C LYS A 295 18.72 -15.66 -6.02
N ILE A 296 18.60 -15.72 -4.69
CA ILE A 296 19.75 -15.92 -3.79
C ILE A 296 19.92 -17.41 -3.51
N THR A 297 20.97 -18.00 -4.07
CA THR A 297 21.25 -19.45 -3.98
C THR A 297 22.62 -19.76 -3.37
N GLU A 298 23.48 -18.76 -3.19
CA GLU A 298 24.81 -18.94 -2.61
C GLU A 298 24.69 -19.31 -1.12
N LYS A 299 25.42 -20.34 -0.68
CA LYS A 299 25.25 -20.98 0.64
C LYS A 299 25.51 -20.01 1.79
N ASP A 300 26.55 -19.17 1.71
CA ASP A 300 26.88 -18.25 2.78
C ASP A 300 25.88 -17.08 2.85
N GLN A 301 25.41 -16.57 1.72
CA GLN A 301 24.32 -15.59 1.64
C GLN A 301 23.02 -16.15 2.23
N VAL A 302 22.64 -17.38 1.85
CA VAL A 302 21.45 -18.07 2.38
C VAL A 302 21.57 -18.28 3.88
N ARG A 303 22.73 -18.74 4.37
CA ARG A 303 22.97 -18.94 5.80
C ARG A 303 22.85 -17.62 6.59
N PHE A 304 23.45 -16.55 6.09
CA PHE A 304 23.38 -15.22 6.70
C PHE A 304 21.93 -14.71 6.75
N LEU A 305 21.24 -14.70 5.63
CA LEU A 305 19.86 -14.20 5.54
C LEU A 305 18.86 -15.08 6.30
N THR A 306 19.14 -16.38 6.45
CA THR A 306 18.38 -17.25 7.37
C THR A 306 18.54 -16.81 8.82
N GLY A 307 19.72 -16.36 9.22
CA GLY A 307 19.95 -15.74 10.53
C GLY A 307 19.13 -14.45 10.70
N VAL A 308 19.14 -13.58 9.68
CA VAL A 308 18.35 -12.34 9.65
C VAL A 308 16.84 -12.63 9.77
N GLY A 309 16.32 -13.62 9.02
CA GLY A 309 14.91 -13.99 9.05
C GLY A 309 14.40 -14.58 10.37
N LYS A 310 15.30 -14.98 11.27
CA LYS A 310 14.94 -15.42 12.63
C LYS A 310 14.84 -14.28 13.64
N LYS A 311 15.28 -13.06 13.28
CA LYS A 311 15.16 -11.87 14.11
C LYS A 311 13.74 -11.27 14.04
N PRO A 312 13.34 -10.40 15.00
CA PRO A 312 12.09 -9.66 14.91
C PRO A 312 11.94 -8.91 13.57
N GLY A 313 10.75 -9.00 12.97
CA GLY A 313 10.50 -8.50 11.62
C GLY A 313 10.73 -9.54 10.51
N ALA A 314 11.31 -10.71 10.81
CA ALA A 314 11.25 -11.90 9.97
C ALA A 314 11.57 -11.67 8.47
N LEU A 315 10.67 -12.05 7.56
CA LEU A 315 10.87 -11.96 6.11
C LEU A 315 11.02 -10.51 5.64
N ARG A 316 10.41 -9.54 6.34
CA ARG A 316 10.60 -8.11 6.04
C ARG A 316 12.05 -7.68 6.25
N GLN A 317 12.73 -8.24 7.25
CA GLN A 317 14.15 -7.93 7.47
C GLN A 317 15.03 -8.48 6.34
N ILE A 318 14.71 -9.67 5.83
CA ILE A 318 15.39 -10.22 4.65
C ILE A 318 15.15 -9.29 3.45
N ASP A 319 13.89 -8.94 3.18
CA ASP A 319 13.49 -8.10 2.05
C ASP A 319 14.22 -6.76 2.02
N MET A 320 14.19 -6.04 3.14
CA MET A 320 14.84 -4.72 3.26
C MET A 320 16.37 -4.81 3.17
N THR A 321 16.97 -5.87 3.73
CA THR A 321 18.43 -6.11 3.64
C THR A 321 18.85 -6.38 2.20
N ILE A 322 18.10 -7.20 1.46
CA ILE A 322 18.41 -7.50 0.05
C ILE A 322 18.25 -6.24 -0.81
N ARG A 323 17.18 -5.46 -0.62
CA ARG A 323 16.96 -4.19 -1.33
C ARG A 323 18.13 -3.24 -1.14
N LEU A 324 18.56 -3.03 0.12
CA LEU A 324 19.68 -2.14 0.42
C LEU A 324 21.00 -2.66 -0.14
N ALA A 325 21.30 -3.95 -0.01
CA ALA A 325 22.52 -4.54 -0.57
C ALA A 325 22.56 -4.42 -2.10
N LYS A 326 21.43 -4.63 -2.78
CA LYS A 326 21.33 -4.45 -4.23
C LYS A 326 21.48 -2.97 -4.64
N MET A 327 20.94 -2.01 -3.87
CA MET A 327 21.18 -0.59 -4.11
C MET A 327 22.68 -0.24 -3.99
N MET A 328 23.37 -0.79 -2.99
CA MET A 328 24.83 -0.63 -2.83
C MET A 328 25.62 -1.22 -4.01
N ALA A 329 25.19 -2.38 -4.53
CA ALA A 329 25.87 -3.06 -5.63
C ALA A 329 25.58 -2.41 -7.01
N LEU A 330 24.42 -1.75 -7.16
CA LEU A 330 24.00 -1.13 -8.41
C LEU A 330 24.97 -0.06 -8.89
N GLY A 331 25.52 0.75 -7.98
CA GLY A 331 26.52 1.77 -8.32
C GLY A 331 27.83 1.22 -8.90
N SER A 332 28.06 -0.10 -8.79
CA SER A 332 29.23 -0.79 -9.35
C SER A 332 28.87 -1.82 -10.44
N GLY A 333 27.59 -1.93 -10.84
CA GLY A 333 27.13 -2.83 -11.91
C GLY A 333 27.40 -4.32 -11.65
N ARG A 334 27.53 -4.73 -10.37
CA ARG A 334 27.92 -6.09 -9.99
C ARG A 334 26.80 -6.83 -9.24
N GLU A 335 26.89 -8.15 -9.20
CA GLU A 335 26.00 -8.95 -8.34
C GLU A 335 26.25 -8.70 -6.85
N ILE A 336 25.22 -8.92 -6.05
CA ILE A 336 25.30 -8.80 -4.60
C ILE A 336 26.20 -9.89 -4.01
N THR A 337 27.05 -9.50 -3.06
CA THR A 337 27.92 -10.39 -2.32
C THR A 337 27.47 -10.51 -0.87
N LEU A 338 28.04 -11.49 -0.15
CA LEU A 338 27.83 -11.59 1.30
C LEU A 338 28.29 -10.32 2.04
N ALA A 339 29.34 -9.65 1.56
CA ALA A 339 29.83 -8.42 2.17
C ALA A 339 28.79 -7.30 2.07
N ASP A 340 28.10 -7.18 0.93
CA ASP A 340 27.03 -6.19 0.75
C ASP A 340 25.84 -6.46 1.65
N LEU A 341 25.45 -7.74 1.79
CA LEU A 341 24.34 -8.13 2.68
C LEU A 341 24.66 -7.83 4.15
N LYS A 342 25.91 -8.08 4.58
CA LYS A 342 26.36 -7.75 5.93
C LYS A 342 26.41 -6.23 6.14
N ALA A 343 27.00 -5.50 5.20
CA ALA A 343 27.05 -4.04 5.25
C ALA A 343 25.65 -3.43 5.30
N ALA A 344 24.73 -3.92 4.47
CA ALA A 344 23.33 -3.51 4.46
C ALA A 344 22.63 -3.80 5.79
N TRP A 345 22.83 -4.99 6.37
CA TRP A 345 22.24 -5.31 7.68
C TRP A 345 22.74 -4.38 8.78
N THR A 346 24.06 -4.15 8.86
CA THR A 346 24.66 -3.24 9.85
C THR A 346 24.17 -1.80 9.66
N ASN A 347 24.13 -1.32 8.41
CA ASN A 347 23.73 0.06 8.11
C ASN A 347 22.25 0.35 8.40
N ARG A 348 21.42 -0.69 8.57
CA ARG A 348 20.02 -0.54 8.95
C ARG A 348 19.81 -0.31 10.45
N ASP A 349 20.84 -0.52 11.28
CA ASP A 349 20.83 -0.32 12.74
C ASP A 349 19.58 -0.88 13.46
N VAL A 350 19.06 -1.99 12.94
CA VAL A 350 17.80 -2.61 13.42
C VAL A 350 18.00 -3.51 14.64
N GLU A 351 19.24 -3.67 15.12
CA GLU A 351 19.56 -4.39 16.36
C GLU A 351 19.68 -3.46 17.58
N GLY A 352 19.60 -2.14 17.38
CA GLY A 352 19.65 -1.11 18.43
C GLY A 352 18.29 -0.44 18.70
N ALA A 353 17.32 -1.18 19.25
CA ALA A 353 16.13 -0.61 19.90
C ALA A 353 15.51 -1.62 20.89
#